data_AF-A0A0J6UMB3-F1
#
_entry.id   AF-A0A0J6UMB3-F1
#
_cell.length_a   1.000
_cell.length_b   1.000
_cell.length_c   1.000
_cell.angle_alpha   90.00
_cell.angle_beta   90.00
_cell.angle_gamma   90.00
#
_symmetry.space_group_name_H-M   'P 1'
#
loop_
_entity.id
_entity.type
_entity.pdbx_description
1 polymer ?
#
loop_
_entity_poly.entity_id
_entity_poly.type
_entity_poly.pdbx_seq_one_letter_code
_entity_poly.pdbx_strand_id
1 'polypeptide(L)' 'MWADIVHLPAIQFKRPEATMVFDVDPDEARAVRKRMLDEVSSERTFVTGGHLEFPALGYVAREGGAYSFVPELWVAAH' A
#
# COMPACT_ATOMS: atom_id res chain seq x y z
N MET A 1 -3.59 9.83 -2.65
CA MET A 1 -2.76 9.18 -3.68
C MET A 1 -1.34 9.12 -3.17
N TRP A 2 -0.70 7.95 -3.21
CA TRP A 2 0.67 7.76 -2.70
C TRP A 2 1.69 7.36 -3.78
N ALA A 3 1.27 7.31 -5.05
CA ALA A 3 2.09 6.83 -6.17
C ALA A 3 2.68 5.42 -5.92
N ASP A 4 4.00 5.32 -5.71
CA ASP A 4 4.76 4.07 -5.79
C ASP A 4 5.24 3.56 -4.41
N ILE A 5 4.53 3.94 -3.33
CA ILE A 5 4.82 3.40 -1.99
C ILE A 5 4.80 1.86 -1.98
N VAL A 6 3.91 1.24 -2.75
CA VAL A 6 3.86 -0.22 -2.95
C VAL A 6 3.93 -0.52 -4.45
N HIS A 7 4.83 -1.43 -4.83
CA HIS A 7 5.01 -1.96 -6.19
C HIS A 7 4.57 -3.42 -6.32
N LEU A 8 4.78 -4.23 -5.27
CA LEU A 8 4.43 -5.64 -5.20
C LEU A 8 3.46 -5.88 -4.04
N PRO A 9 2.14 -5.66 -4.23
CA PRO A 9 1.13 -5.77 -3.17
C PRO A 9 1.17 -7.10 -2.42
N ALA A 10 1.34 -8.22 -3.14
CA ALA A 10 1.41 -9.55 -2.56
C ALA A 10 2.56 -9.74 -1.54
N ILE A 11 3.58 -8.87 -1.57
CA ILE A 11 4.74 -8.93 -0.68
C ILE A 11 4.75 -7.76 0.29
N GLN A 12 4.71 -6.53 -0.22
CA GLN A 12 5.09 -5.34 0.55
C GLN A 12 4.07 -4.91 1.61
N PHE A 13 2.81 -5.36 1.53
CA PHE A 13 1.86 -5.18 2.64
C PHE A 13 2.17 -6.13 3.81
N LYS A 14 2.55 -7.37 3.52
CA LYS A 14 2.92 -8.37 4.55
C LYS A 14 4.35 -8.17 5.05
N ARG A 15 5.21 -7.60 4.21
CA ARG A 15 6.63 -7.35 4.45
C ARG A 15 7.02 -5.93 4.03
N PRO A 16 6.65 -4.89 4.80
CA PRO A 16 6.93 -3.49 4.47
C PRO A 16 8.41 -3.15 4.33
N GLU A 17 9.28 -3.96 4.93
CA GLU A 17 10.72 -3.85 4.79
C GLU A 17 11.25 -4.26 3.41
N ALA A 18 10.47 -4.99 2.61
CA ALA A 18 10.86 -5.40 1.27
C ALA A 18 10.93 -4.19 0.33
N THR A 19 12.11 -3.99 -0.25
CA THR A 19 12.42 -2.92 -1.19
C THR A 19 12.36 -3.41 -2.63
N MET A 20 12.39 -2.47 -3.56
CA MET A 20 12.42 -2.72 -5.00
C MET A 20 13.72 -2.22 -5.60
N VAL A 21 14.14 -2.81 -6.72
CA VAL A 21 15.32 -2.37 -7.47
C VAL A 21 15.20 -0.93 -7.99
N PHE A 22 13.98 -0.41 -8.09
CA PHE A 22 13.70 0.96 -8.51
C PHE A 22 13.69 1.97 -7.35
N ASP A 23 13.78 1.51 -6.09
CA ASP A 23 13.96 2.41 -4.96
C ASP A 23 15.36 3.06 -5.06
N VAL A 24 15.42 4.39 -5.22
CA VAL A 24 16.69 5.14 -5.30
C VAL A 24 17.48 5.03 -3.99
N ASP A 25 16.77 5.14 -2.87
CA ASP A 25 17.28 4.84 -1.52
C ASP A 25 16.37 3.75 -0.89
N PRO A 26 16.86 2.49 -0.81
CA PRO A 26 16.09 1.39 -0.25
C PRO A 26 15.77 1.54 1.26
N ASP A 27 16.62 2.25 2.01
CA ASP A 27 16.46 2.44 3.45
C ASP A 27 15.40 3.51 3.73
N GLU A 28 15.43 4.60 2.97
CA GLU A 28 14.38 5.61 3.00
C GLU A 28 13.04 5.04 2.53
N ALA A 29 13.02 4.29 1.42
CA ALA A 29 11.80 3.72 0.86
C ALA A 29 11.06 2.81 1.86
N ARG A 30 11.78 1.93 2.58
CA ARG A 30 11.14 1.08 3.60
C ARG A 30 10.66 1.87 4.81
N ALA A 31 11.38 2.92 5.22
CA ALA A 31 10.97 3.77 6.34
C ALA A 31 9.70 4.57 6.01
N VAL A 32 9.67 5.17 4.81
CA VAL A 32 8.49 5.90 4.30
C VAL A 32 7.31 4.96 4.13
N ARG A 33 7.51 3.77 3.54
CA ARG A 33 6.45 2.78 3.36
C ARG A 33 5.80 2.36 4.68
N LYS A 34 6.62 2.02 5.69
CA LYS A 34 6.11 1.67 7.03
C LYS A 34 5.28 2.80 7.63
N ARG A 35 5.80 4.03 7.62
CA ARG A 35 5.09 5.21 8.13
C ARG A 35 3.76 5.44 7.40
N MET A 36 3.76 5.38 6.07
CA MET A 36 2.55 5.56 5.27
C MET A 36 1.51 4.47 5.54
N LEU A 37 1.91 3.20 5.58
CA LEU A 37 1.02 2.09 5.91
C LEU A 37 0.45 2.22 7.33
N ASP A 38 1.27 2.69 8.28
CA ASP A 38 0.81 2.95 9.66
C ASP A 38 -0.26 4.04 9.73
N GLU A 39 -0.02 5.17 9.06
CA GLU A 39 -0.91 6.33 9.03
C GLU A 39 -2.25 5.98 8.39
N VAL A 40 -2.23 5.50 7.13
CA VAL A 40 -3.47 5.25 6.38
C VAL A 40 -4.29 4.10 6.94
N SER A 41 -3.64 3.11 7.60
CA SER A 41 -4.36 2.03 8.28
C SER A 41 -4.99 2.47 9.61
N SER A 42 -4.35 3.41 10.32
CA SER A 42 -4.89 3.98 11.55
C SER A 42 -6.09 4.88 11.26
N GLU A 43 -5.97 5.74 10.26
CA GLU A 43 -7.00 6.72 9.90
C GLU A 43 -8.10 6.14 9.02
N ARG A 44 -7.90 4.95 8.46
CA ARG A 44 -8.78 4.33 7.44
C ARG A 44 -8.97 5.24 6.23
N THR A 45 -7.88 5.87 5.80
CA THR A 45 -7.86 6.76 4.64
C THR A 45 -7.89 5.95 3.35
N PHE A 46 -8.70 6.37 2.38
CA PHE A 46 -8.67 5.80 1.03
C PHE A 46 -7.30 6.03 0.39
N VAL A 47 -6.71 4.97 -0.17
CA VAL A 47 -5.43 5.02 -0.87
C VAL A 47 -5.58 4.64 -2.33
N THR A 48 -4.73 5.24 -3.15
CA THR A 48 -4.54 4.87 -4.55
C THR A 48 -3.06 4.96 -4.92
N GLY A 49 -2.57 4.00 -5.71
CA GLY A 49 -1.17 3.86 -6.12
C GLY A 49 -0.99 3.18 -7.45
N GLY A 50 0.14 3.45 -8.12
CA GLY A 50 0.36 3.09 -9.53
C GLY A 50 0.46 1.59 -9.81
N HIS A 51 0.73 0.79 -8.79
CA HIS A 51 0.97 -0.65 -8.91
C HIS A 51 0.01 -1.50 -8.08
N LEU A 52 -1.16 -0.95 -7.73
CA LEU A 52 -2.25 -1.71 -7.14
C LEU A 52 -3.16 -2.27 -8.24
N GLU A 53 -3.85 -3.37 -7.95
CA GLU A 53 -4.80 -3.97 -8.88
C GLU A 53 -5.91 -2.95 -9.22
N PHE A 54 -6.23 -2.82 -10.52
CA PHE A 54 -7.29 -1.91 -11.00
C PHE A 54 -8.61 -2.18 -10.24
N PRO A 55 -9.31 -1.15 -9.71
CA PRO A 55 -9.19 0.29 -9.99
C PRO A 55 -8.13 1.04 -9.16
N ALA A 56 -7.25 0.31 -8.49
CA ALA A 56 -6.17 0.85 -7.66
C ALA A 56 -6.70 1.79 -6.56
N LEU A 57 -7.87 1.49 -6.00
CA LEU A 57 -8.50 2.24 -4.91
C LEU A 57 -8.91 1.26 -3.81
N GLY A 58 -8.67 1.62 -2.56
CA GLY A 58 -9.08 0.81 -1.42
C GLY A 58 -8.55 1.34 -0.10
N TYR A 59 -8.57 0.49 0.92
CA TYR A 59 -8.07 0.78 2.26
C TYR A 59 -6.88 -0.12 2.60
N VAL A 60 -6.15 0.25 3.64
CA VAL A 60 -5.15 -0.62 4.26
C VAL A 60 -5.66 -1.06 5.63
N ALA A 61 -5.71 -2.37 5.88
CA ALA A 61 -6.04 -2.92 7.19
C ALA A 61 -4.77 -3.44 7.90
N ARG A 62 -4.81 -3.47 9.23
CA ARG A 62 -3.79 -4.16 10.04
C ARG A 62 -4.23 -5.59 10.31
N GLU A 63 -3.33 -6.55 10.06
CA GLU A 63 -3.57 -7.97 10.27
C GLU A 63 -2.33 -8.63 10.86
N GLY A 64 -2.44 -9.14 12.10
CA GLY A 64 -1.40 -9.98 12.71
C GLY A 64 -0.02 -9.33 12.82
N GLY A 65 0.06 -8.01 12.98
CA GLY A 65 1.32 -7.26 13.01
C GLY A 65 1.86 -6.84 11.64
N ALA A 66 1.13 -7.12 10.57
CA ALA A 66 1.41 -6.66 9.21
C ALA A 66 0.20 -5.91 8.63
N TYR A 67 0.18 -5.68 7.31
CA TYR A 67 -0.90 -5.00 6.63
C TYR A 67 -1.56 -5.89 5.55
N SER A 68 -2.75 -5.50 5.12
CA SER A 68 -3.42 -6.01 3.93
C SER A 68 -4.06 -4.85 3.16
N PHE A 69 -4.15 -4.99 1.85
CA PHE A 69 -4.93 -4.09 1.02
C PHE A 69 -6.35 -4.64 0.88
N VAL A 70 -7.34 -3.80 1.14
CA VAL A 70 -8.76 -4.11 0.99
C VAL A 70 -9.24 -3.31 -0.22
N PRO A 71 -9.33 -3.93 -1.41
CA PRO A 71 -9.69 -3.21 -2.63
C PRO A 71 -11.15 -2.76 -2.57
N GLU A 72 -11.41 -1.55 -3.07
CA GLU A 72 -12.76 -1.11 -3.37
C GLU A 72 -13.28 -1.90 -4.58
N LEU A 73 -14.50 -2.43 -4.47
CA LEU A 73 -15.09 -3.19 -5.57
C LEU A 73 -15.52 -2.24 -6.67
N TRP A 74 -15.03 -2.49 -7.89
CA TRP A 74 -15.53 -1.79 -9.06
C TRP A 74 -16.95 -2.27 -9.38
N VAL A 75 -17.94 -1.46 -9.04
CA VAL A 75 -19.34 -1.67 -9.41
C VAL A 75 -19.69 -0.64 -10.49
N ALA A 76 -20.24 -1.11 -11.62
CA ALA A 76 -20.71 -0.21 -12.66
C ALA A 76 -21.73 0.77 -12.06
N ALA A 77 -21.54 2.07 -12.32
CA ALA A 77 -22.55 3.06 -11.98
C ALA A 77 -23.86 2.67 -12.69
N HIS A 78 -24.96 2.67 -11.93
CA HIS A 78 -26.30 2.47 -12.46
C HIS A 78 -26.66 3.54 -13.50
#